data_AF-A0A6C2TYE0-F1
#
_entry.id   AF-A0A6C2TYE0-F1
#
_cell.length_a   1.000
_cell.length_b   1.000
_cell.length_c   1.000
_cell.angle_alpha   90.00
_cell.angle_beta   90.00
_cell.angle_gamma   90.00
#
_symmetry.space_group_name_H-M   'P 1'
#
loop_
_entity.id
_entity.type
_entity.pdbx_description
1 polymer ?
#
loop_
_entity_poly.entity_id
_entity_poly.type
_entity_poly.pdbx_seq_one_letter_code
_entity_poly.pdbx_strand_id
1 'polypeptide(L)'
;MATPNNPFQKRGSNHGRSGNKARSNKHAASSKAMIKDESELDALLAGTKDPLVLILDCIQDPHNLGACLRSANGAGVDAVIIPKDKAAPVTDVAIKVSCGGASHTPIFRITNLARTMDNLKKHGLWIAGTSDHLGTQNIYETDLSGPLALVMGSEEKGMRQLTRDKCDYLLSIPMAGFVECLNVSVATGVTLFEIVRQRKAAQS
;
A
#
# COMPACT_ATOMS: atom_id res chain seq x y z
N MET A 1 -22.53 -30.94 38.64
CA MET A 1 -21.50 -30.77 37.59
C MET A 1 -22.22 -30.35 36.32
N ALA A 2 -22.10 -29.09 35.93
CA ALA A 2 -22.71 -28.54 34.72
C ALA A 2 -21.61 -28.26 33.70
N THR A 3 -21.73 -28.83 32.50
CA THR A 3 -20.87 -28.52 31.34
C THR A 3 -21.46 -27.35 30.55
N PRO A 4 -20.63 -26.43 30.00
CA PRO A 4 -21.13 -25.24 29.33
C PRO A 4 -21.62 -25.52 27.90
N ASN A 5 -22.73 -24.86 27.54
CA ASN A 5 -23.34 -24.87 26.22
C ASN A 5 -22.40 -24.25 25.16
N ASN A 6 -22.11 -25.00 24.10
CA ASN A 6 -21.46 -24.52 22.88
C ASN A 6 -22.53 -23.94 21.93
N PRO A 7 -22.48 -22.65 21.54
CA PRO A 7 -23.58 -22.01 20.80
C PRO A 7 -23.58 -22.28 19.28
N PHE A 8 -22.71 -23.16 18.76
CA PHE A 8 -22.58 -23.38 17.32
C PHE A 8 -22.83 -24.84 16.90
N GLN A 9 -24.10 -25.26 16.81
CA GLN A 9 -24.46 -26.40 15.96
C GLN A 9 -25.85 -26.33 15.30
N LYS A 10 -25.80 -26.02 14.01
CA LYS A 10 -26.60 -26.50 12.85
C LYS A 10 -28.11 -26.24 12.76
N ARG A 11 -28.49 -25.44 11.74
CA ARG A 11 -29.48 -25.72 10.67
C ARG A 11 -29.09 -24.85 9.47
N GLY A 12 -29.17 -25.19 8.20
CA GLY A 12 -29.60 -26.34 7.40
C GLY A 12 -29.32 -25.94 5.95
N SER A 13 -28.98 -26.90 5.10
CA SER A 13 -28.65 -26.71 3.69
C SER A 13 -29.81 -26.11 2.90
N ASN A 14 -29.55 -25.08 2.08
CA ASN A 14 -30.40 -24.78 0.94
C ASN A 14 -29.56 -24.43 -0.29
N HIS A 15 -29.59 -25.31 -1.28
CA HIS A 15 -28.99 -25.14 -2.59
C HIS A 15 -29.82 -24.13 -3.40
N GLY A 16 -29.32 -22.92 -3.55
CA GLY A 16 -29.79 -21.94 -4.52
C GLY A 16 -28.61 -21.44 -5.34
N ARG A 17 -28.43 -21.98 -6.56
CA ARG A 17 -27.53 -21.41 -7.58
C ARG A 17 -28.04 -20.02 -7.94
N SER A 18 -27.54 -18.99 -7.26
CA SER A 18 -27.74 -17.60 -7.64
C SER A 18 -26.55 -17.15 -8.48
N GLY A 19 -26.86 -16.71 -9.70
CA GLY A 19 -25.90 -16.35 -10.74
C GLY A 19 -24.84 -15.38 -10.26
N ASN A 20 -23.60 -15.71 -10.62
CA ASN A 20 -22.41 -14.92 -10.42
C ASN A 20 -22.50 -13.61 -11.24
N LYS A 21 -23.27 -12.63 -10.76
CA LYS A 21 -23.14 -11.24 -11.23
C LYS A 21 -22.00 -10.61 -10.45
N ALA A 22 -20.78 -10.88 -10.91
CA ALA A 22 -19.66 -9.98 -10.66
C ALA A 22 -20.17 -8.56 -10.88
N ARG A 23 -20.09 -7.72 -9.84
CA ARG A 23 -20.52 -6.32 -9.91
C ARG A 23 -19.81 -5.71 -11.11
N SER A 24 -20.56 -5.48 -12.19
CA SER A 24 -20.06 -4.81 -13.38
C SER A 24 -19.58 -3.44 -12.92
N ASN A 25 -18.26 -3.22 -12.96
CA ASN A 25 -17.63 -1.94 -12.69
C ASN A 25 -18.13 -0.95 -13.76
N LYS A 26 -19.26 -0.28 -13.47
CA LYS A 26 -19.83 0.80 -14.27
C LYS A 26 -18.93 2.05 -14.40
N HIS A 27 -17.71 2.00 -13.85
CA HIS A 27 -16.70 3.05 -13.92
C HIS A 27 -15.60 2.78 -14.95
N ALA A 28 -15.75 1.82 -15.86
CA ALA A 28 -14.84 1.65 -17.00
C ALA A 28 -14.99 2.74 -18.08
N ALA A 29 -15.37 3.97 -17.70
CA ALA A 29 -15.04 5.14 -18.51
C ALA A 29 -13.52 5.29 -18.44
N SER A 30 -12.86 5.48 -19.58
CA SER A 30 -11.40 5.59 -19.71
C SER A 30 -10.83 6.59 -18.69
N SER A 31 -10.43 6.09 -17.52
CA SER A 31 -10.05 6.90 -16.38
C SER A 31 -8.54 7.08 -16.46
N LYS A 32 -8.09 8.24 -16.94
CA LYS A 32 -6.66 8.54 -17.03
C LYS A 32 -6.03 8.51 -15.65
N ALA A 33 -4.81 7.99 -15.53
CA ALA A 33 -4.05 8.07 -14.28
C ALA A 33 -3.69 9.53 -13.95
N MET A 34 -3.75 9.90 -12.67
CA MET A 34 -3.39 11.21 -12.14
C MET A 34 -1.87 11.32 -11.97
N ILE A 35 -1.15 11.26 -13.09
CA ILE A 35 0.30 11.44 -13.12
C ILE A 35 0.63 12.91 -12.90
N LYS A 36 1.49 13.20 -11.91
CA LYS A 36 1.96 14.54 -11.56
C LYS A 36 3.45 14.70 -11.83
N ASP A 37 3.88 15.95 -12.04
CA ASP A 37 5.30 16.26 -12.20
C ASP A 37 6.03 16.15 -10.85
N GLU A 38 7.30 15.74 -10.89
CA GLU A 38 8.15 15.62 -9.70
C GLU A 38 8.26 16.96 -8.93
N SER A 39 8.20 18.10 -9.63
CA SER A 39 8.22 19.43 -9.01
C SER A 39 6.95 19.80 -8.22
N GLU A 40 5.82 19.11 -8.45
CA GLU A 40 4.58 19.36 -7.71
C GLU A 40 4.57 18.69 -6.32
N LEU A 41 5.51 17.77 -6.05
CA LEU A 41 5.51 16.96 -4.82
C LEU A 41 5.68 17.81 -3.56
N ASP A 42 6.59 18.79 -3.59
CA ASP A 42 6.86 19.66 -2.43
C ASP A 42 5.64 20.49 -2.04
N ALA A 43 4.92 21.02 -3.03
CA ALA A 43 3.71 21.80 -2.80
C ALA A 43 2.60 20.94 -2.20
N LEU A 44 2.46 19.69 -2.65
CA LEU A 44 1.50 18.74 -2.08
C LEU A 44 1.84 18.44 -0.61
N LEU A 45 3.09 18.11 -0.30
CA LEU A 45 3.51 17.76 1.06
C LEU A 45 3.34 18.93 2.03
N ALA A 46 3.70 20.15 1.61
CA ALA A 46 3.55 21.35 2.44
C ALA A 46 2.07 21.70 2.73
N GLY A 47 1.15 21.29 1.86
CA GLY A 47 -0.29 21.53 2.01
C GLY A 47 -1.05 20.43 2.77
N THR A 48 -0.40 19.29 3.06
CA THR A 48 -1.03 18.13 3.68
C THR A 48 -0.63 18.01 5.14
N LYS A 49 -1.62 17.94 6.03
CA LYS A 49 -1.38 17.61 7.44
C LYS A 49 -1.24 16.09 7.59
N ASP A 50 -0.20 15.64 8.31
CA ASP A 50 0.09 14.22 8.57
C ASP A 50 0.09 13.35 7.30
N PRO A 51 0.88 13.71 6.26
CA PRO A 51 0.84 13.05 4.97
C PRO A 51 1.10 11.54 5.08
N LEU A 52 0.38 10.75 4.28
CA LEU A 52 0.66 9.35 4.04
C LEU A 52 1.13 9.17 2.60
N VAL A 53 2.38 8.75 2.42
CA VAL A 53 2.98 8.51 1.11
C VAL A 53 3.25 7.02 0.94
N LEU A 54 2.93 6.48 -0.25
CA LEU A 54 3.30 5.12 -0.63
C LEU A 54 4.42 5.16 -1.67
N ILE A 55 5.53 4.49 -1.41
CA ILE A 55 6.65 4.34 -2.32
C ILE A 55 6.67 2.90 -2.82
N LEU A 56 6.63 2.72 -4.15
CA LEU A 56 6.68 1.42 -4.81
C LEU A 56 8.04 1.26 -5.49
N ASP A 57 8.99 0.62 -4.80
CA ASP A 57 10.36 0.44 -5.31
C ASP A 57 10.45 -0.81 -6.19
N CYS A 58 10.54 -0.57 -7.50
CA CYS A 58 10.73 -1.60 -8.53
C CYS A 58 9.60 -2.64 -8.65
N ILE A 59 8.34 -2.24 -8.48
CA ILE A 59 7.18 -3.10 -8.80
C ILE A 59 7.06 -3.24 -10.32
N GLN A 60 7.29 -4.46 -10.83
CA GLN A 60 7.39 -4.73 -12.27
C GLN A 60 6.11 -5.27 -12.90
N ASP A 61 5.23 -5.89 -12.13
CA ASP A 61 3.94 -6.40 -12.62
C ASP A 61 2.87 -5.30 -12.61
N PRO A 62 2.27 -4.94 -13.77
CA PRO A 62 1.15 -4.00 -13.83
C PRO A 62 -0.06 -4.40 -12.99
N HIS A 63 -0.29 -5.70 -12.75
CA HIS A 63 -1.38 -6.15 -11.88
C HIS A 63 -1.12 -5.78 -10.42
N ASN A 64 0.07 -6.06 -9.91
CA ASN A 64 0.46 -5.67 -8.54
C ASN A 64 0.50 -4.15 -8.40
N LEU A 65 1.04 -3.43 -9.38
CA LEU A 65 0.99 -1.97 -9.39
C LEU A 65 -0.46 -1.44 -9.28
N GLY A 66 -1.37 -1.93 -10.14
CA GLY A 66 -2.77 -1.53 -10.09
C GLY A 66 -3.46 -1.85 -8.76
N ALA A 67 -3.17 -3.02 -8.19
CA ALA A 67 -3.73 -3.44 -6.90
C ALA A 67 -3.18 -2.61 -5.73
N CYS A 68 -1.89 -2.24 -5.75
CA CYS A 68 -1.29 -1.31 -4.79
C CYS A 68 -1.94 0.08 -4.91
N LEU A 69 -2.13 0.61 -6.12
CA LEU A 69 -2.81 1.91 -6.34
C LEU A 69 -4.25 1.90 -5.81
N ARG A 70 -4.96 0.79 -5.98
CA ARG A 70 -6.30 0.62 -5.41
C ARG A 70 -6.28 0.67 -3.89
N SER A 71 -5.34 -0.05 -3.28
CA SER A 71 -5.19 -0.11 -1.82
C SER A 71 -4.76 1.24 -1.25
N ALA A 72 -3.84 1.94 -1.93
CA ALA A 72 -3.39 3.28 -1.61
C ALA A 72 -4.57 4.26 -1.56
N ASN A 73 -5.38 4.28 -2.62
CA ASN A 73 -6.57 5.13 -2.65
C ASN A 73 -7.56 4.79 -1.52
N GLY A 74 -7.85 3.50 -1.31
CA GLY A 74 -8.76 3.05 -0.25
C GLY A 74 -8.27 3.35 1.17
N ALA A 75 -6.95 3.45 1.36
CA ALA A 75 -6.33 3.81 2.64
C ALA A 75 -6.17 5.33 2.86
N GLY A 76 -6.51 6.15 1.88
CA GLY A 76 -6.32 7.60 1.96
C GLY A 76 -4.86 8.04 1.83
N VAL A 77 -4.07 7.33 1.02
CA VAL A 77 -2.71 7.76 0.65
C VAL A 77 -2.79 9.05 -0.16
N ASP A 78 -2.02 10.06 0.25
CA ASP A 78 -1.98 11.39 -0.37
C ASP A 78 -1.14 11.42 -1.65
N ALA A 79 -0.08 10.61 -1.71
CA ALA A 79 0.80 10.51 -2.87
C ALA A 79 1.37 9.10 -3.03
N VAL A 80 1.41 8.62 -4.28
CA VAL A 80 2.14 7.40 -4.66
C VAL A 80 3.38 7.78 -5.45
N ILE A 81 4.54 7.29 -5.03
CA ILE A 81 5.83 7.54 -5.68
C ILE A 81 6.33 6.25 -6.34
N ILE A 82 6.72 6.35 -7.59
CA ILE A 82 7.25 5.24 -8.39
C ILE A 82 8.52 5.71 -9.11
N PRO A 83 9.63 4.96 -9.09
CA PRO A 83 10.80 5.33 -9.88
C PRO A 83 10.49 5.26 -11.38
N LYS A 84 11.09 6.17 -12.18
CA LYS A 84 10.94 6.16 -13.64
C LYS A 84 11.55 4.90 -14.26
N ASP A 85 12.64 4.42 -13.68
CA ASP A 85 13.38 3.24 -14.10
C ASP A 85 13.01 2.00 -13.29
N LYS A 86 13.09 0.83 -13.93
CA LYS A 86 12.93 -0.50 -13.29
C LYS A 86 11.61 -0.67 -12.53
N ALA A 87 10.57 0.07 -12.92
CA ALA A 87 9.20 -0.12 -12.47
C ALA A 87 8.27 -0.27 -13.67
N ALA A 88 7.14 -0.94 -13.46
CA ALA A 88 6.08 -1.04 -14.45
C ALA A 88 5.61 0.37 -14.82
N PRO A 89 5.44 0.68 -16.11
CA PRO A 89 4.73 1.89 -16.50
C PRO A 89 3.28 1.80 -15.99
N VAL A 90 2.66 2.96 -15.73
CA VAL A 90 1.23 3.01 -15.41
C VAL A 90 0.44 2.75 -16.71
N THR A 91 0.22 1.47 -17.01
CA THR A 91 -0.47 0.99 -18.21
C THR A 91 -1.99 0.96 -18.03
N ASP A 92 -2.73 0.76 -19.12
CA ASP A 92 -4.18 0.53 -19.09
C ASP A 92 -4.58 -0.65 -18.21
N VAL A 93 -3.71 -1.67 -18.12
CA VAL A 93 -3.91 -2.81 -17.21
C VAL A 93 -3.87 -2.34 -15.76
N ALA A 94 -2.83 -1.62 -15.36
CA ALA A 94 -2.69 -1.09 -14.00
C ALA A 94 -3.86 -0.14 -13.65
N ILE A 95 -4.24 0.74 -14.59
CA ILE A 95 -5.39 1.65 -14.45
C ILE A 95 -6.68 0.85 -14.22
N LYS A 96 -6.96 -0.16 -15.05
CA LYS A 96 -8.16 -0.99 -14.94
C LYS A 96 -8.21 -1.76 -13.62
N VAL A 97 -7.10 -2.36 -13.21
CA VAL A 97 -6.99 -3.10 -11.95
C VAL A 97 -7.19 -2.17 -10.75
N SER A 98 -6.73 -0.92 -10.84
CA SER A 98 -6.87 0.07 -9.77
C SER A 98 -8.33 0.44 -9.44
N CYS A 99 -9.28 0.12 -10.33
CA CYS A 99 -10.70 0.41 -10.16
C CYS A 99 -10.99 1.89 -9.85
N GLY A 100 -10.24 2.80 -10.50
CA GLY A 100 -10.35 4.26 -10.30
C GLY A 100 -9.34 4.83 -9.31
N GLY A 101 -8.62 4.01 -8.53
CA GLY A 101 -7.60 4.49 -7.60
C GLY A 101 -6.49 5.28 -8.30
N ALA A 102 -6.03 4.82 -9.47
CA ALA A 102 -5.00 5.52 -10.26
C ALA A 102 -5.43 6.92 -10.73
N SER A 103 -6.73 7.22 -10.77
CA SER A 103 -7.28 8.50 -11.24
C SER A 103 -7.56 9.50 -10.11
N HIS A 104 -7.52 9.05 -8.85
CA HIS A 104 -7.89 9.87 -7.68
C HIS A 104 -6.75 10.04 -6.67
N THR A 105 -5.70 9.23 -6.77
CA THR A 105 -4.49 9.39 -5.97
C THR A 105 -3.36 9.92 -6.86
N PRO A 106 -2.74 11.07 -6.54
CA PRO A 106 -1.59 11.60 -7.26
C PRO A 106 -0.45 10.58 -7.35
N ILE A 107 0.04 10.34 -8.57
CA ILE A 107 1.18 9.44 -8.83
C ILE A 107 2.35 10.26 -9.35
N PHE A 108 3.46 10.22 -8.62
CA PHE A 108 4.71 10.91 -8.95
C PHE A 108 5.72 9.90 -9.50
N ARG A 109 6.14 10.11 -10.75
CA ARG A 109 7.21 9.32 -11.36
C ARG A 109 8.54 10.03 -11.15
N ILE A 110 9.39 9.44 -10.31
CA ILE A 110 10.60 10.08 -9.77
C ILE A 110 11.85 9.56 -10.43
N THR A 111 12.80 10.46 -10.70
CA THR A 111 14.08 10.09 -11.33
C THR A 111 15.06 9.49 -10.32
N ASN A 112 15.20 10.12 -9.14
CA ASN A 112 16.12 9.66 -8.09
C ASN A 112 15.37 9.41 -6.79
N LEU A 113 14.99 8.15 -6.57
CA LEU A 113 14.19 7.77 -5.40
C LEU A 113 14.88 8.11 -4.07
N ALA A 114 16.18 7.86 -3.94
CA ALA A 114 16.91 8.12 -2.70
C ALA A 114 16.93 9.61 -2.34
N ARG A 115 17.12 10.49 -3.34
CA ARG A 115 17.03 11.94 -3.15
C ARG A 115 15.63 12.37 -2.73
N THR A 116 14.60 11.78 -3.34
CA THR A 116 13.21 12.07 -2.97
C THR A 116 12.91 11.61 -1.54
N MET A 117 13.41 10.45 -1.12
CA MET A 117 13.29 10.00 0.27
C MET A 117 13.94 10.99 1.26
N ASP A 118 15.15 11.49 0.95
CA ASP A 118 15.78 12.55 1.76
C ASP A 118 14.91 13.81 1.83
N ASN A 119 14.21 14.14 0.75
CA ASN A 119 13.29 15.26 0.71
C ASN A 119 12.03 15.04 1.56
N LEU A 120 11.44 13.83 1.53
CA LEU A 120 10.31 13.49 2.39
C LEU A 120 10.67 13.67 3.88
N LYS A 121 11.89 13.28 4.29
CA LYS A 121 12.36 13.51 5.67
C LYS A 121 12.45 14.99 6.02
N LYS A 122 12.83 15.87 5.07
CA LYS A 122 12.83 17.33 5.30
C LYS A 122 11.44 17.90 5.52
N HIS A 123 10.41 17.25 4.97
CA HIS A 123 9.00 17.55 5.24
C HIS A 123 8.46 16.87 6.52
N GLY A 124 9.33 16.23 7.30
CA GLY A 124 8.97 15.64 8.59
C GLY A 124 8.34 14.24 8.51
N LEU A 125 8.38 13.59 7.34
CA LEU A 125 7.89 12.21 7.22
C LEU A 125 8.92 11.22 7.76
N TRP A 126 8.44 10.28 8.57
CA TRP A 126 9.17 9.04 8.84
C TRP A 126 9.11 8.11 7.64
N ILE A 127 10.16 7.34 7.39
CA ILE A 127 10.20 6.39 6.29
C ILE A 127 10.25 4.96 6.84
N ALA A 128 9.18 4.20 6.61
CA ALA A 128 9.08 2.81 6.98
C ALA A 128 9.19 1.91 5.75
N GLY A 129 10.17 1.01 5.72
CA GLY A 129 10.29 0.04 4.62
C GLY A 129 9.81 -1.34 5.04
N THR A 130 9.10 -2.07 4.17
CA THR A 130 8.71 -3.46 4.47
C THR A 130 9.77 -4.45 4.01
N SER A 131 10.15 -5.39 4.88
CA SER A 131 11.04 -6.49 4.51
C SER A 131 10.66 -7.77 5.24
N ASP A 132 10.59 -8.86 4.48
CA ASP A 132 10.23 -10.18 5.02
C ASP A 132 11.38 -10.81 5.83
N HIS A 133 12.63 -10.51 5.48
CA HIS A 133 13.82 -11.11 6.12
C HIS A 133 14.61 -10.15 7.01
N LEU A 134 14.48 -8.85 6.79
CA LEU A 134 15.24 -7.82 7.51
C LEU A 134 14.37 -6.89 8.35
N GLY A 135 13.04 -7.09 8.35
CA GLY A 135 12.12 -6.34 9.19
C GLY A 135 12.35 -6.68 10.65
N THR A 136 12.79 -5.69 11.43
CA THR A 136 13.08 -5.86 12.86
C THR A 136 11.90 -5.45 13.73
N GLN A 137 10.93 -4.74 13.17
CA GLN A 137 9.77 -4.24 13.87
C GLN A 137 8.49 -4.82 13.29
N ASN A 138 7.54 -5.20 14.15
CA ASN A 138 6.24 -5.72 13.74
C ASN A 138 5.30 -4.56 13.39
N ILE A 139 4.57 -4.66 12.27
CA ILE A 139 3.57 -3.65 11.88
C ILE A 139 2.51 -3.39 12.95
N TYR A 140 2.22 -4.35 13.83
CA TYR A 140 1.21 -4.23 14.90
C TYR A 140 1.74 -3.61 16.19
N GLU A 141 3.05 -3.54 16.36
CA GLU A 141 3.73 -3.05 17.57
C GLU A 141 4.43 -1.70 17.34
N THR A 142 4.63 -1.33 16.08
CA THR A 142 5.24 -0.06 15.69
C THR A 142 4.17 1.02 15.63
N ASP A 143 4.50 2.22 16.12
CA ASP A 143 3.67 3.41 15.92
C ASP A 143 3.83 3.90 14.47
N LEU A 144 2.76 3.75 13.70
CA LEU A 144 2.62 4.16 12.31
C LEU A 144 1.67 5.36 12.17
N SER A 145 1.41 6.08 13.26
CA SER A 145 0.66 7.33 13.26
C SER A 145 1.52 8.53 12.81
N GLY A 146 0.88 9.67 12.55
CA GLY A 146 1.56 10.88 12.09
C GLY A 146 2.10 10.81 10.64
N PRO A 147 2.92 11.78 10.22
CA PRO A 147 3.50 11.86 8.87
C PRO A 147 4.37 10.64 8.53
N LEU A 148 4.01 9.89 7.48
CA LEU A 148 4.63 8.60 7.17
C LEU A 148 4.77 8.35 5.67
N ALA A 149 5.91 7.83 5.25
CA ALA A 149 6.15 7.24 3.94
C ALA A 149 6.39 5.74 4.08
N LEU A 150 5.49 4.92 3.54
CA LEU A 150 5.61 3.47 3.49
C LEU A 150 6.30 3.04 2.19
N VAL A 151 7.35 2.23 2.27
CA VAL A 151 8.07 1.70 1.11
C VAL A 151 7.81 0.21 0.96
N MET A 152 7.32 -0.18 -0.22
CA MET A 152 7.11 -1.56 -0.63
C MET A 152 8.12 -1.91 -1.72
N GLY A 153 8.81 -3.03 -1.55
CA GLY A 153 9.76 -3.55 -2.53
C GLY A 153 9.14 -4.56 -3.51
N SER A 154 9.89 -4.91 -4.55
CA SER A 154 9.53 -5.99 -5.47
C SER A 154 9.44 -7.35 -4.77
N GLU A 155 8.65 -8.27 -5.31
CA GLU A 155 8.44 -9.60 -4.75
C GLU A 155 9.72 -10.44 -4.76
N GLU A 156 10.54 -10.32 -5.80
CA GLU A 156 11.74 -11.17 -5.95
C GLU A 156 12.93 -10.64 -5.13
N LYS A 157 13.15 -9.32 -5.15
CA LYS A 157 14.38 -8.72 -4.62
C LYS A 157 14.14 -7.84 -3.40
N GLY A 158 12.89 -7.64 -3.02
CA GLY A 158 12.50 -6.62 -2.04
C GLY A 158 12.87 -5.21 -2.53
N MET A 159 13.19 -4.35 -1.57
CA MET A 159 13.70 -3.00 -1.83
C MET A 159 15.16 -3.03 -2.26
N ARG A 160 15.56 -2.08 -3.12
CA ARG A 160 16.98 -1.87 -3.42
C ARG A 160 17.73 -1.47 -2.15
N GLN A 161 19.02 -1.82 -2.08
CA GLN A 161 19.86 -1.54 -0.92
C GLN A 161 19.83 -0.05 -0.53
N LEU A 162 20.05 0.85 -1.48
CA LEU A 162 20.02 2.29 -1.21
C LEU A 162 18.65 2.78 -0.70
N THR A 163 17.56 2.20 -1.18
CA THR A 163 16.21 2.50 -0.68
C THR A 163 16.06 2.04 0.77
N ARG A 164 16.49 0.81 1.07
CA ARG A 164 16.44 0.23 2.41
C ARG A 164 17.28 1.03 3.41
N ASP A 165 18.49 1.42 3.04
CA ASP A 165 19.42 2.18 3.90
C ASP A 165 18.92 3.60 4.20
N LYS A 166 17.95 4.09 3.41
CA LYS A 166 17.28 5.38 3.63
C LYS A 166 16.02 5.27 4.48
N CYS A 167 15.50 4.07 4.74
CA CYS A 167 14.39 3.88 5.67
C CYS A 167 14.85 4.19 7.09
N ASP A 168 14.00 4.82 7.89
CA ASP A 168 14.24 5.05 9.32
C ASP A 168 14.07 3.76 10.11
N TYR A 169 13.16 2.88 9.67
CA TYR A 169 12.96 1.56 10.24
C TYR A 169 12.39 0.57 9.21
N LEU A 170 12.55 -0.72 9.54
CA LEU A 170 12.09 -1.83 8.71
C LEU A 170 10.99 -2.62 9.41
N LEU A 171 9.85 -2.69 8.74
CA LEU A 171 8.65 -3.39 9.18
C LEU A 171 8.59 -4.81 8.63
N SER A 172 8.05 -5.72 9.43
CA SER A 172 7.72 -7.09 9.04
C SER A 172 6.23 -7.37 9.30
N ILE A 173 5.63 -8.18 8.43
CA ILE A 173 4.30 -8.75 8.65
C ILE A 173 4.52 -10.16 9.24
N PRO A 174 4.04 -10.46 10.45
CA PRO A 174 4.29 -11.76 11.06
C PRO A 174 3.58 -12.87 10.29
N MET A 175 4.35 -13.84 9.80
CA MET A 175 3.86 -15.01 9.09
C MET A 175 3.67 -16.18 10.06
N ALA A 176 2.45 -16.69 10.15
CA ALA A 176 2.11 -17.80 11.06
C ALA A 176 2.13 -19.19 10.40
N GLY A 177 2.51 -19.26 9.12
CA GLY A 177 2.45 -20.47 8.30
C GLY A 177 3.76 -20.80 7.61
N PHE A 178 3.68 -21.64 6.57
CA PHE A 178 4.85 -22.13 5.84
C PHE A 178 5.38 -21.17 4.77
N VAL A 179 4.57 -20.20 4.33
CA VAL A 179 5.00 -19.24 3.31
C VAL A 179 5.80 -18.12 3.95
N GLU A 180 6.89 -17.74 3.31
CA GLU A 180 7.86 -16.78 3.85
C GLU A 180 7.36 -15.33 3.76
N CYS A 181 6.55 -15.02 2.75
CA CYS A 181 6.06 -13.67 2.52
C CYS A 181 4.68 -13.66 1.83
N LEU A 182 4.08 -12.48 1.81
CA LEU A 182 2.86 -12.20 1.06
C LEU A 182 3.20 -11.60 -0.30
N ASN A 183 2.29 -11.75 -1.26
CA ASN A 183 2.35 -10.95 -2.49
C ASN A 183 2.38 -9.45 -2.14
N VAL A 184 3.16 -8.65 -2.88
CA VAL A 184 3.38 -7.24 -2.54
C VAL A 184 2.08 -6.43 -2.45
N SER A 185 1.08 -6.71 -3.29
CA SER A 185 -0.19 -5.99 -3.26
C SER A 185 -1.00 -6.32 -1.99
N VAL A 186 -0.91 -7.56 -1.53
CA VAL A 186 -1.53 -8.01 -0.27
C VAL A 186 -0.79 -7.40 0.92
N ALA A 187 0.54 -7.46 0.94
CA ALA A 187 1.37 -6.83 1.98
C ALA A 187 1.10 -5.32 2.07
N THR A 188 1.02 -4.64 0.91
CA THR A 188 0.68 -3.22 0.82
C THR A 188 -0.68 -2.95 1.45
N GLY A 189 -1.70 -3.75 1.11
CA GLY A 189 -3.03 -3.63 1.70
C GLY A 189 -3.02 -3.84 3.22
N VAL A 190 -2.38 -4.91 3.71
CA VAL A 190 -2.30 -5.21 5.14
C VAL A 190 -1.66 -4.06 5.92
N THR A 191 -0.50 -3.57 5.46
CA THR A 191 0.23 -2.51 6.16
C THR A 191 -0.51 -1.16 6.09
N LEU A 192 -1.07 -0.79 4.93
CA LEU A 192 -1.83 0.46 4.79
C LEU A 192 -3.07 0.48 5.67
N PHE A 193 -3.81 -0.62 5.76
CA PHE A 193 -5.01 -0.64 6.59
C PHE A 193 -4.71 -0.74 8.09
N GLU A 194 -3.52 -1.22 8.48
CA GLU A 194 -3.02 -1.06 9.85
C GLU A 194 -2.70 0.42 10.15
N ILE A 195 -2.05 1.13 9.23
CA ILE A 195 -1.83 2.59 9.36
C ILE A 195 -3.17 3.32 9.53
N VAL A 196 -4.18 2.98 8.72
CA VAL A 196 -5.53 3.56 8.84
C VAL A 196 -6.12 3.29 10.23
N ARG A 197 -5.98 2.06 10.75
CA ARG A 197 -6.48 1.70 12.08
C ARG A 197 -5.82 2.55 13.16
N GLN A 198 -4.50 2.68 13.14
CA GLN A 198 -3.74 3.44 14.13
C GLN A 198 -4.05 4.95 14.06
N ARG A 199 -4.07 5.54 12.86
CA ARG A 199 -4.39 6.97 12.68
C ARG A 199 -5.80 7.32 13.16
N LYS A 200 -6.78 6.44 12.93
CA LYS A 200 -8.15 6.64 13.45
C LYS A 200 -8.20 6.59 14.98
N ALA A 201 -7.45 5.67 15.59
CA ALA A 201 -7.38 5.56 17.04
C ALA A 201 -6.71 6.80 17.68
N ALA A 202 -5.70 7.38 17.03
CA ALA A 202 -5.01 8.58 17.53
C ALA A 202 -5.82 9.90 17.38
N GLN A 203 -6.86 9.90 16.54
CA GLN A 203 -7.75 11.04 16.33
C GLN A 203 -9.03 10.99 17.18
N SER A 204 -9.24 9.88 17.91
CA SER A 204 -10.39 9.65 18.80
C SER A 204 -10.06 10.07 20.23
#